data_AF-A0A6B2BWK5-F1
#
_entry.id   AF-A0A6B2BWK5-F1
#
_cell.length_a   1.000
_cell.length_b   1.000
_cell.length_c   1.000
_cell.angle_alpha   90.00
_cell.angle_beta   90.00
_cell.angle_gamma   90.00
#
_symmetry.space_group_name_H-M   'P 1'
#
loop_
_entity.id
_entity.type
_entity.pdbx_description
1 polymer ?
#
loop_
_entity_poly.entity_id
_entity_poly.type
_entity_poly.pdbx_seq_one_letter_code
_entity_poly.pdbx_strand_id
1 'polypeptide(L)'
;MIVAVGTSNAIKVEATLEAFRTFFEDVNVKGVEVDPEVPPQPFNEMLFIGARNRALKSINLVPGAEYGVGIEGGALELYSYRFITTAVCITRKDGLISCGMTGSFPVPDSVWMRIKNGEELGDVIDEITGMKGLKKGLGAIGIYTKGKVTRKDYLKEGIVMALVRFIAGENWR
;
A
#
# COMPACT_ATOMS: atom_id res chain seq x y z
N MET A 1 15.89 3.31 14.07
CA MET A 1 15.16 2.03 13.91
C MET A 1 15.21 1.53 12.47
N ILE A 2 15.17 0.20 12.26
CA ILE A 2 15.08 -0.42 10.93
C ILE A 2 13.62 -0.79 10.63
N VAL A 3 13.13 -0.39 9.46
CA VAL A 3 11.79 -0.75 8.95
C VAL A 3 11.96 -1.51 7.65
N ALA A 4 11.50 -2.75 7.61
CA ALA A 4 11.46 -3.57 6.40
C ALA A 4 10.18 -3.29 5.61
N VAL A 5 10.25 -3.20 4.29
CA VAL A 5 9.09 -3.02 3.41
C VAL A 5 9.08 -4.12 2.38
N GLY A 6 7.97 -4.85 2.27
CA GLY A 6 7.81 -5.99 1.34
C GLY A 6 7.64 -5.58 -0.13
N THR A 7 8.45 -4.66 -0.63
CA THR A 7 8.53 -4.26 -2.04
C THR A 7 9.86 -3.53 -2.33
N SER A 8 10.34 -3.64 -3.57
CA SER A 8 11.45 -2.84 -4.12
C SER A 8 11.02 -1.52 -4.78
N ASN A 9 9.72 -1.20 -4.80
CA ASN A 9 9.23 0.03 -5.44
C ASN A 9 9.66 1.29 -4.66
N ALA A 10 10.44 2.15 -5.30
CA ALA A 10 11.02 3.35 -4.69
C ALA A 10 9.99 4.28 -4.05
N ILE A 11 8.82 4.50 -4.69
CA ILE A 11 7.78 5.37 -4.14
C ILE A 11 7.18 4.78 -2.86
N LYS A 12 6.97 3.46 -2.81
CA LYS A 12 6.45 2.79 -1.60
C LYS A 12 7.46 2.86 -0.45
N VAL A 13 8.74 2.67 -0.74
CA VAL A 13 9.84 2.80 0.22
C VAL A 13 9.95 4.24 0.75
N GLU A 14 9.90 5.24 -0.12
CA GLU A 14 9.95 6.65 0.24
C GLU A 14 8.73 7.08 1.05
N ALA A 15 7.52 6.68 0.64
CA ALA A 15 6.28 6.93 1.40
C ALA A 15 6.34 6.33 2.81
N THR A 16 6.95 5.14 2.94
CA THR A 16 7.15 4.49 4.25
C THR A 16 8.13 5.28 5.11
N LEU A 17 9.24 5.73 4.52
CA LEU A 17 10.22 6.54 5.23
C LEU A 17 9.60 7.83 5.75
N GLU A 18 8.85 8.55 4.91
CA GLU A 18 8.18 9.78 5.33
C GLU A 18 7.11 9.57 6.39
N ALA A 19 6.31 8.50 6.27
CA ALA A 19 5.28 8.18 7.26
C ALA A 19 5.92 7.87 8.62
N PHE A 20 6.91 6.99 8.68
CA PHE A 20 7.57 6.62 9.93
C PHE A 20 8.33 7.80 10.55
N ARG A 21 9.00 8.64 9.75
CA ARG A 21 9.70 9.86 10.23
C ARG A 21 8.77 10.92 10.84
N THR A 22 7.47 10.79 10.64
CA THR A 22 6.49 11.67 11.30
C THR A 22 6.35 11.36 12.79
N PHE A 23 6.68 10.12 13.22
CA PHE A 23 6.46 9.64 14.59
C PHE A 23 7.71 9.09 15.28
N PHE A 24 8.75 8.75 14.51
CA PHE A 24 9.97 8.13 15.02
C PHE A 24 11.22 8.83 14.49
N GLU A 25 12.24 8.92 15.33
CA GLU A 25 13.56 9.42 14.96
C GLU A 25 14.45 8.30 14.37
N ASP A 26 15.49 8.68 13.62
CA ASP A 26 16.50 7.77 13.06
C ASP A 26 15.95 6.55 12.29
N VAL A 27 14.92 6.78 11.47
CA VAL A 27 14.28 5.74 10.65
C VAL A 27 15.14 5.40 9.42
N ASN A 28 15.46 4.11 9.27
CA ASN A 28 16.11 3.52 8.11
C ASN A 28 15.19 2.47 7.47
N VAL A 29 14.72 2.75 6.25
CA VAL A 29 13.80 1.86 5.53
C VAL A 29 14.58 0.98 4.56
N LYS A 30 14.31 -0.33 4.59
CA LYS A 30 14.88 -1.34 3.69
C LYS A 30 13.76 -2.02 2.88
N GLY A 31 13.74 -1.78 1.58
CA GLY A 31 12.85 -2.49 0.66
C GLY A 31 13.38 -3.88 0.34
N VAL A 32 12.53 -4.90 0.43
CA VAL A 32 12.82 -6.29 0.06
C VAL A 32 11.68 -6.84 -0.79
N GLU A 33 12.01 -7.49 -1.91
CA GLU A 33 11.00 -8.09 -2.77
C GLU A 33 10.47 -9.38 -2.12
N VAL A 34 9.15 -9.50 -1.99
CA VAL A 34 8.49 -10.68 -1.42
C VAL A 34 7.22 -10.99 -2.21
N ASP A 35 6.89 -12.28 -2.29
CA ASP A 35 5.63 -12.74 -2.88
C ASP A 35 4.46 -12.45 -1.91
N PRO A 36 3.43 -11.68 -2.33
CA PRO A 36 2.26 -11.41 -1.49
C PRO A 36 1.30 -12.60 -1.35
N GLU A 37 1.47 -13.67 -2.14
CA GLU A 37 0.60 -14.86 -2.19
C GLU A 37 -0.86 -14.52 -2.51
N VAL A 38 -1.05 -13.49 -3.34
CA VAL A 38 -2.34 -13.10 -3.92
C VAL A 38 -2.13 -12.72 -5.39
N PRO A 39 -3.19 -12.72 -6.23
CA PRO A 39 -3.07 -12.31 -7.63
C PRO A 39 -2.53 -10.88 -7.79
N PRO A 40 -1.91 -10.53 -8.95
CA PRO A 40 -1.36 -9.20 -9.21
C PRO A 40 -2.37 -8.05 -9.06
N GLN A 41 -3.65 -8.33 -9.32
CA GLN A 41 -4.78 -7.41 -9.13
C GLN A 41 -5.74 -7.99 -8.07
N PRO A 42 -5.47 -7.79 -6.77
CA PRO A 42 -6.32 -8.32 -5.72
C PRO A 42 -7.61 -7.51 -5.58
N PHE A 43 -8.63 -8.19 -5.06
CA PHE A 43 -9.95 -7.64 -4.76
C PHE A 43 -10.31 -7.89 -3.30
N ASN A 44 -11.02 -6.96 -2.69
CA ASN A 44 -11.63 -7.08 -1.36
C ASN A 44 -10.63 -7.58 -0.28
N GLU A 45 -10.92 -8.71 0.38
CA GLU A 45 -10.11 -9.28 1.44
C GLU A 45 -8.68 -9.61 1.01
N MET A 46 -8.46 -9.92 -0.28
CA MET A 46 -7.13 -10.27 -0.79
C MET A 46 -6.14 -9.11 -0.68
N LEU A 47 -6.61 -7.86 -0.64
CA LEU A 47 -5.73 -6.71 -0.41
C LEU A 47 -5.07 -6.81 0.97
N PHE A 48 -5.85 -7.14 2.00
CA PHE A 48 -5.33 -7.28 3.36
C PHE A 48 -4.49 -8.54 3.54
N ILE A 49 -4.85 -9.65 2.87
CA ILE A 49 -4.03 -10.87 2.85
C ILE A 49 -2.66 -10.56 2.25
N GLY A 50 -2.61 -9.96 1.05
CA GLY A 50 -1.35 -9.59 0.39
C GLY A 50 -0.51 -8.61 1.21
N ALA A 51 -1.13 -7.56 1.74
CA ALA A 51 -0.44 -6.59 2.59
C ALA A 51 0.11 -7.25 3.87
N ARG A 52 -0.66 -8.12 4.54
CA ARG A 52 -0.19 -8.82 5.74
C ARG A 52 0.97 -9.77 5.42
N ASN A 53 0.87 -10.54 4.34
CA ASN A 53 1.93 -11.46 3.91
C ASN A 53 3.22 -10.71 3.60
N ARG A 54 3.14 -9.59 2.88
CA ARG A 54 4.29 -8.72 2.63
C ARG A 54 4.93 -8.22 3.92
N ALA A 55 4.13 -7.76 4.88
CA ALA A 55 4.63 -7.25 6.16
C ALA A 55 5.40 -8.35 6.93
N LEU A 56 4.78 -9.52 7.10
CA LEU A 56 5.35 -10.66 7.82
C LEU A 56 6.61 -11.22 7.15
N LYS A 57 6.61 -11.33 5.82
CA LYS A 57 7.81 -11.80 5.09
C LYS A 57 8.95 -10.79 5.18
N SER A 58 8.64 -9.50 5.02
CA SER A 58 9.67 -8.45 5.02
C SER A 58 10.43 -8.32 6.33
N ILE A 59 9.74 -8.37 7.49
CA ILE A 59 10.40 -8.25 8.80
C ILE A 59 11.37 -9.40 9.06
N ASN A 60 11.05 -10.60 8.57
CA ASN A 60 11.89 -11.80 8.75
C ASN A 60 13.11 -11.82 7.82
N LEU A 61 13.05 -11.14 6.68
CA LEU A 61 14.14 -11.10 5.69
C LEU A 61 15.17 -9.99 5.94
N VAL A 62 14.85 -9.02 6.80
CA VAL A 62 15.75 -7.89 7.12
C VAL A 62 16.24 -8.03 8.56
N PRO A 63 17.49 -8.45 8.79
CA PRO A 63 18.05 -8.57 10.12
C PRO A 63 17.96 -7.27 10.91
N GLY A 64 17.48 -7.35 12.16
CA GLY A 64 17.33 -6.20 13.04
C GLY A 64 16.14 -5.28 12.73
N ALA A 65 15.26 -5.65 11.79
CA ALA A 65 14.02 -4.91 11.55
C ALA A 65 13.11 -4.91 12.79
N GLU A 66 12.66 -3.72 13.20
CA GLU A 66 11.72 -3.55 14.30
C GLU A 66 10.27 -3.56 13.83
N TYR A 67 10.07 -3.20 12.56
CA TYR A 67 8.79 -3.20 11.87
C TYR A 67 8.93 -3.83 10.48
N GLY A 68 7.89 -4.54 10.05
CA GLY A 68 7.66 -4.95 8.66
C GLY A 68 6.42 -4.27 8.12
N VAL A 69 6.48 -3.79 6.89
CA VAL A 69 5.41 -3.03 6.23
C VAL A 69 5.07 -3.72 4.92
N GLY A 70 3.79 -4.00 4.73
CA GLY A 70 3.25 -4.49 3.47
C GLY A 70 2.20 -3.55 2.92
N ILE A 71 2.29 -3.28 1.63
CA ILE A 71 1.46 -2.30 0.90
C ILE A 71 0.93 -2.98 -0.34
N GLU A 72 -0.38 -3.19 -0.42
CA GLU A 72 -1.05 -3.88 -1.52
C GLU A 72 -2.14 -3.01 -2.14
N GLY A 73 -1.94 -2.64 -3.40
CA GLY A 73 -2.94 -1.89 -4.16
C GLY A 73 -3.94 -2.86 -4.77
N GLY A 74 -5.21 -2.48 -4.80
CA GLY A 74 -6.24 -3.34 -5.35
C GLY A 74 -7.55 -2.60 -5.56
N ALA A 75 -8.61 -3.37 -5.72
CA ALA A 75 -9.94 -2.84 -5.88
C ALA A 75 -10.88 -3.38 -4.80
N LEU A 76 -11.84 -2.57 -4.38
CA LEU A 76 -12.80 -2.89 -3.34
C LEU A 76 -14.20 -2.68 -3.89
N GLU A 77 -15.10 -3.62 -3.65
CA GLU A 77 -16.53 -3.43 -3.82
C GLU A 77 -17.16 -3.33 -2.43
N LEU A 78 -17.80 -2.19 -2.15
CA LEU A 78 -18.48 -1.94 -0.89
C LEU A 78 -19.87 -1.42 -1.17
N TYR A 79 -20.88 -2.13 -0.66
CA TYR A 79 -22.28 -1.93 -1.02
C TYR A 79 -22.48 -2.09 -2.54
N SER A 80 -22.89 -1.04 -3.25
CA SER A 80 -23.01 -0.99 -4.71
C SER A 80 -21.91 -0.17 -5.39
N TYR A 81 -20.92 0.31 -4.62
CA TYR A 81 -19.85 1.16 -5.12
C TYR A 81 -18.56 0.37 -5.30
N ARG A 82 -17.80 0.75 -6.34
CA ARG A 82 -16.52 0.17 -6.71
C ARG A 82 -15.43 1.19 -6.53
N PHE A 83 -14.36 0.80 -5.87
CA PHE A 83 -13.26 1.67 -5.54
C PHE A 83 -11.93 1.07 -5.91
N ILE A 84 -10.96 1.94 -6.18
CA ILE A 84 -9.55 1.61 -6.04
C ILE A 84 -9.10 2.05 -4.66
N THR A 85 -8.31 1.20 -4.00
CA THR A 85 -7.74 1.48 -2.68
C THR A 85 -6.37 0.82 -2.52
N THR A 86 -5.72 1.05 -1.39
CA THR A 86 -4.48 0.36 -1.02
C THR A 86 -4.54 -0.03 0.45
N ALA A 87 -4.47 -1.33 0.71
CA ALA A 87 -4.33 -1.86 2.06
C ALA A 87 -2.87 -1.76 2.50
N VAL A 88 -2.68 -1.42 3.77
CA VAL A 88 -1.38 -1.41 4.43
C VAL A 88 -1.48 -2.21 5.71
N CYS A 89 -0.57 -3.16 5.90
CA CYS A 89 -0.41 -3.87 7.16
C CYS A 89 1.02 -3.67 7.67
N ILE A 90 1.13 -3.47 8.98
CA ILE A 90 2.39 -3.27 9.69
C ILE A 90 2.46 -4.30 10.81
N THR A 91 3.56 -5.04 10.85
CA THR A 91 3.90 -5.93 11.97
C THR A 91 5.08 -5.34 12.73
N ARG A 92 5.08 -5.46 14.06
CA ARG A 92 6.24 -5.13 14.91
C ARG A 92 6.97 -6.41 15.32
N LYS A 93 8.23 -6.29 15.74
CA LYS A 93 9.09 -7.41 16.16
C LYS A 93 8.51 -8.31 17.26
N ASP A 94 7.55 -7.82 18.05
CA ASP A 94 6.83 -8.58 19.06
C ASP A 94 5.59 -9.33 18.52
N GLY A 95 5.38 -9.31 17.21
CA GLY A 95 4.28 -9.99 16.53
C GLY A 95 2.97 -9.21 16.49
N LEU A 96 2.92 -7.99 17.06
CA LEU A 96 1.73 -7.16 16.99
C LEU A 96 1.50 -6.68 15.55
N ILE A 97 0.27 -6.85 15.05
CA ILE A 97 -0.14 -6.41 13.72
C ILE A 97 -1.20 -5.31 13.81
N SER A 98 -1.06 -4.30 12.97
CA SER A 98 -2.10 -3.32 12.68
C SER A 98 -2.23 -3.15 11.17
N CYS A 99 -3.45 -2.92 10.71
CA CYS A 99 -3.71 -2.66 9.31
C CYS A 99 -4.56 -1.39 9.19
N GLY A 100 -4.34 -0.67 8.10
CA GLY A 100 -5.10 0.48 7.67
C GLY A 100 -5.28 0.43 6.15
N MET A 101 -5.95 1.43 5.61
CA MET A 101 -6.06 1.62 4.18
C MET A 101 -6.02 3.10 3.85
N THR A 102 -5.67 3.41 2.62
CA THR A 102 -5.76 4.76 2.08
C THR A 102 -7.23 5.18 1.92
N GLY A 103 -7.46 6.49 1.75
CA GLY A 103 -8.71 6.95 1.15
C GLY A 103 -9.02 6.19 -0.15
N SER A 104 -10.29 5.93 -0.43
CA SER A 104 -10.71 5.13 -1.60
C SER A 104 -11.38 6.04 -2.64
N PHE A 105 -11.22 5.74 -3.93
CA PHE A 105 -11.76 6.59 -5.01
C PHE A 105 -12.50 5.75 -6.06
N PRO A 106 -13.56 6.31 -6.70
CA PRO A 106 -14.37 5.57 -7.64
C PRO A 106 -13.58 5.18 -8.90
N VAL A 107 -13.99 4.08 -9.52
CA VAL A 107 -13.40 3.57 -10.76
C VAL A 107 -14.46 3.53 -11.87
N PRO A 108 -14.16 3.96 -13.10
CA PRO A 108 -15.08 3.84 -14.22
C PRO A 108 -15.45 2.37 -14.50
N ASP A 109 -16.70 2.12 -14.92
CA ASP A 109 -17.17 0.76 -15.24
C ASP A 109 -16.31 0.07 -16.31
N SER A 110 -15.85 0.83 -17.31
CA SER A 110 -14.95 0.31 -18.35
C SER A 110 -13.64 -0.22 -17.77
N VAL A 111 -13.06 0.47 -16.78
CA VAL A 111 -11.84 0.04 -16.10
C VAL A 111 -12.13 -1.13 -15.17
N TRP A 112 -13.25 -1.08 -14.43
CA TRP A 112 -13.67 -2.16 -13.54
C TRP A 112 -13.83 -3.50 -14.27
N MET A 113 -14.52 -3.50 -15.41
CA MET A 113 -14.74 -4.71 -16.19
C MET A 113 -13.42 -5.32 -16.68
N ARG A 114 -12.45 -4.49 -17.08
CA ARG A 114 -11.12 -4.94 -17.49
C ARG A 114 -10.34 -5.60 -16.36
N ILE A 115 -10.28 -4.96 -15.19
CA ILE A 115 -9.57 -5.54 -14.04
C ILE A 115 -10.26 -6.81 -13.51
N LYS A 116 -11.60 -6.91 -13.62
CA LYS A 116 -12.35 -8.14 -13.31
C LYS A 116 -12.04 -9.28 -14.28
N ASN A 117 -11.65 -8.97 -15.51
CA ASN A 117 -11.24 -9.93 -16.53
C ASN A 117 -9.75 -10.32 -16.44
N GLY A 118 -9.05 -9.89 -15.38
CA GLY A 118 -7.67 -10.31 -15.08
C GLY A 118 -6.58 -9.33 -15.49
N GLU A 119 -6.93 -8.15 -16.01
CA GLU A 119 -5.96 -7.11 -16.31
C GLU A 119 -5.48 -6.37 -15.04
N GLU A 120 -4.22 -5.92 -15.01
CA GLU A 120 -3.73 -5.04 -13.94
C GLU A 120 -4.22 -3.61 -14.14
N LEU A 121 -4.70 -2.97 -13.08
CA LEU A 121 -5.16 -1.57 -13.13
C LEU A 121 -4.11 -0.63 -13.75
N GLY A 122 -2.84 -0.80 -13.38
CA GLY A 122 -1.76 0.05 -13.90
C GLY A 122 -1.65 0.00 -15.42
N ASP A 123 -1.79 -1.19 -16.00
CA ASP A 123 -1.66 -1.41 -17.44
C ASP A 123 -2.90 -0.88 -18.18
N VAL A 124 -4.10 -1.05 -17.58
CA VAL A 124 -5.35 -0.46 -18.11
C VAL A 124 -5.29 1.07 -18.15
N ILE A 125 -4.76 1.71 -17.10
CA ILE A 125 -4.64 3.17 -17.06
C ILE A 125 -3.55 3.66 -18.03
N ASP A 126 -2.42 2.94 -18.14
CA ASP A 126 -1.38 3.23 -19.13
C ASP A 126 -1.99 3.28 -20.55
N GLU A 127 -2.79 2.27 -20.92
CA GLU A 127 -3.46 2.21 -22.23
C GLU A 127 -4.43 3.37 -22.45
N ILE A 128 -5.33 3.65 -21.49
CA ILE A 128 -6.35 4.71 -21.61
C ILE A 128 -5.71 6.09 -21.75
N THR A 129 -4.58 6.31 -21.08
CA THR A 129 -3.93 7.63 -21.00
C THR A 129 -2.82 7.82 -22.02
N GLY A 130 -2.39 6.74 -22.69
CA GLY A 130 -1.22 6.72 -23.58
C GLY A 130 0.11 6.92 -22.84
N MET A 131 0.12 6.89 -21.51
CA MET A 131 1.32 6.99 -20.68
C MET A 131 1.87 5.59 -20.39
N LYS A 132 3.18 5.47 -20.14
CA LYS A 132 3.81 4.19 -19.77
C LYS A 132 4.41 4.25 -18.37
N GLY A 133 4.25 3.16 -17.63
CA GLY A 133 4.89 2.95 -16.34
C GLY A 133 4.25 3.75 -15.22
N LEU A 134 2.95 4.08 -15.29
CA LEU A 134 2.27 4.84 -14.25
C LEU A 134 2.29 4.12 -12.90
N LYS A 135 2.36 2.78 -12.92
CA LYS A 135 2.56 1.95 -11.71
C LYS A 135 3.92 2.13 -11.03
N LYS A 136 4.86 2.88 -11.60
CA LYS A 136 6.11 3.32 -10.95
C LYS A 136 6.18 4.84 -10.69
N GLY A 137 5.20 5.61 -11.16
CA GLY A 137 5.16 7.07 -11.06
C GLY A 137 3.87 7.59 -10.43
N LEU A 138 3.15 8.46 -11.15
CA LEU A 138 1.94 9.18 -10.72
C LEU A 138 0.81 8.28 -10.20
N GLY A 139 0.69 7.05 -10.71
CA GLY A 139 -0.44 6.17 -10.44
C GLY A 139 -1.79 6.72 -10.92
N ALA A 140 -2.83 5.89 -10.84
CA ALA A 140 -4.19 6.26 -11.23
C ALA A 140 -4.70 7.47 -10.43
N ILE A 141 -4.41 7.53 -9.13
CA ILE A 141 -4.84 8.63 -8.24
C ILE A 141 -4.28 9.99 -8.69
N GLY A 142 -2.99 10.05 -9.08
CA GLY A 142 -2.37 11.28 -9.55
C GLY A 142 -3.01 11.80 -10.83
N ILE A 143 -3.43 10.90 -11.72
CA ILE A 143 -4.08 11.26 -12.97
C ILE A 143 -5.51 11.73 -12.72
N TYR A 144 -6.31 10.93 -12.03
CA TYR A 144 -7.73 11.24 -11.82
C TYR A 144 -7.95 12.47 -10.94
N THR A 145 -7.01 12.79 -10.05
CA THR A 145 -7.05 14.01 -9.25
C THR A 145 -6.32 15.20 -9.91
N LYS A 146 -5.84 15.06 -11.16
CA LYS A 146 -5.08 16.11 -11.87
C LYS A 146 -3.88 16.63 -11.05
N GLY A 147 -3.17 15.71 -10.41
CA GLY A 147 -1.99 15.98 -9.60
C GLY A 147 -2.26 16.59 -8.22
N LYS A 148 -3.52 16.71 -7.80
CA LYS A 148 -3.86 17.25 -6.47
C LYS A 148 -3.56 16.28 -5.33
N VAL A 149 -3.61 14.97 -5.61
CA VAL A 149 -3.16 13.93 -4.70
C VAL A 149 -2.05 13.15 -5.40
N THR A 150 -0.83 13.21 -4.86
CA THR A 150 0.26 12.39 -5.39
C THR A 150 0.16 10.97 -4.85
N ARG A 151 0.71 10.01 -5.60
CA ARG A 151 0.75 8.62 -5.12
C ARG A 151 1.58 8.46 -3.84
N LYS A 152 2.63 9.26 -3.67
CA LYS A 152 3.46 9.20 -2.46
C LYS A 152 2.65 9.65 -1.24
N ASP A 153 1.95 10.78 -1.33
CA ASP A 153 1.12 11.31 -0.24
C ASP A 153 -0.03 10.36 0.10
N TYR A 154 -0.66 9.82 -0.95
CA TYR A 154 -1.71 8.81 -0.83
C TYR A 154 -1.23 7.57 -0.05
N LEU A 155 -0.07 7.02 -0.41
CA LEU A 155 0.50 5.86 0.27
C LEU A 155 0.95 6.20 1.69
N LYS A 156 1.56 7.37 1.89
CA LYS A 156 1.97 7.88 3.21
C LYS A 156 0.78 7.92 4.15
N GLU A 157 -0.36 8.46 3.70
CA GLU A 157 -1.60 8.48 4.49
C GLU A 157 -2.02 7.08 4.94
N GLY A 158 -2.10 6.11 4.03
CA GLY A 158 -2.47 4.73 4.37
C GLY A 158 -1.50 4.07 5.36
N ILE A 159 -0.21 4.40 5.30
CA ILE A 159 0.80 3.93 6.25
C ILE A 159 0.60 4.58 7.62
N VAL A 160 0.26 5.88 7.67
CA VAL A 160 -0.12 6.55 8.92
C VAL A 160 -1.35 5.88 9.54
N MET A 161 -2.37 5.54 8.75
CA MET A 161 -3.56 4.83 9.25
C MET A 161 -3.20 3.46 9.84
N ALA A 162 -2.29 2.71 9.21
CA ALA A 162 -1.82 1.44 9.74
C ALA A 162 -0.89 1.58 10.96
N LEU A 163 -0.32 2.77 11.20
CA LEU A 163 0.53 3.03 12.37
C LEU A 163 -0.28 3.31 13.65
N VAL A 164 -1.56 3.66 13.54
CA VAL A 164 -2.40 4.15 14.65
C VAL A 164 -2.30 3.27 15.91
N ARG A 165 -2.40 1.94 15.76
CA ARG A 165 -2.33 1.01 16.91
C ARG A 165 -1.00 1.05 17.66
N PHE A 166 0.10 1.42 16.98
CA PHE A 166 1.43 1.49 17.58
C PHE A 166 1.71 2.85 18.22
N ILE A 167 1.16 3.93 17.64
CA ILE A 167 1.46 5.31 18.04
C ILE A 167 0.45 5.91 19.00
N ALA A 168 -0.78 5.40 19.05
CA ALA A 168 -1.82 5.89 19.96
C ALA A 168 -1.48 5.63 21.44
N GLY A 169 -0.55 4.70 21.72
CA GLY A 169 -0.02 4.45 23.06
C GLY A 169 -1.12 4.14 24.08
N GLU A 170 -1.09 4.84 25.21
CA GLU A 170 -2.07 4.66 26.28
C GLU A 170 -3.52 5.06 25.92
N ASN A 171 -3.72 5.78 24.83
CA ASN A 171 -5.06 6.15 24.35
C ASN A 171 -5.75 5.00 23.59
N TRP A 172 -5.02 3.91 23.29
CA TRP A 172 -5.54 2.71 22.64
C TRP A 172 -5.81 1.62 23.69
N ARG A 173 -6.92 1.75 24.43
CA ARG A 173 -7.35 0.80 25.47
C ARG A 173 -8.69 0.17 25.12
#